data_AF-B3XS29-F1
#
_entry.id   AF-B3XS29-F1
#
_cell.length_a   1.000
_cell.length_b   1.000
_cell.length_c   1.000
_cell.angle_alpha   90.00
_cell.angle_beta   90.00
_cell.angle_gamma   90.00
#
_symmetry.space_group_name_H-M   'P 1'
#
loop_
_entity.id
_entity.type
_entity.pdbx_description
1 polymer ?
#
loop_
_entity_poly.entity_id
_entity_poly.type
_entity_poly.pdbx_seq_one_letter_code
_entity_poly.pdbx_strand_id
1 'polypeptide(L)'
;MKESECFPGKRVGKLTLIRRTRIHSSVYGNRWEWLTKCDCGTYRKVLTFRLGEVSDCGNHTKEKLSKNGKKGTKPLKDLADSNPKSLYRRLYVKWHDMIARCQNPKNSNYKYYGGRGISVCSEWQEYSNFKKWAIEQGYNPKIRDRKQQTIDRKNTNKNYEPSNCRLTNSEVQSFNKRNNVFITIDGITKNVTEWADEFGINRNTMQSRIDKGVRGKELLQKPTRKANYHKGELITFNGARVSFAELEQKYHLGTGTVRYRYKKLGLRGTDLIEKPKN
;
A
#
# COMPACT_ATOMS: atom_id res chain seq x y z
N MET A 1 -1.26 51.82 -5.02
CA MET A 1 -0.31 52.44 -4.07
C MET A 1 0.83 53.04 -4.89
N LYS A 2 1.17 54.31 -4.65
CA LYS A 2 2.25 54.98 -5.39
C LYS A 2 3.60 54.54 -4.83
N GLU A 3 4.61 54.47 -5.67
CA GLU A 3 5.96 54.02 -5.26
C GLU A 3 6.58 54.92 -4.18
N SER A 4 6.31 56.22 -4.23
CA SER A 4 6.73 57.21 -3.23
C SER A 4 6.18 56.96 -1.83
N GLU A 5 5.16 56.12 -1.68
CA GLU A 5 4.51 55.78 -0.41
C GLU A 5 5.10 54.51 0.25
N CYS A 6 6.06 53.86 -0.41
CA CYS A 6 6.65 52.59 0.02
C CYS A 6 8.03 52.80 0.66
N PHE A 7 8.13 52.56 1.98
CA PHE A 7 9.39 52.62 2.74
C PHE A 7 9.49 51.46 3.75
N PRO A 8 10.70 51.07 4.21
CA PRO A 8 10.86 50.02 5.21
C PRO A 8 10.08 50.33 6.49
N GLY A 9 9.36 49.34 7.03
CA GLY A 9 8.47 49.49 8.18
C GLY A 9 7.02 49.86 7.83
N LYS A 10 6.74 50.32 6.60
CA LYS A 10 5.37 50.63 6.17
C LYS A 10 4.50 49.37 6.24
N ARG A 11 3.29 49.49 6.82
CA ARG A 11 2.28 48.44 6.79
C ARG A 11 1.34 48.57 5.60
N VAL A 12 1.06 47.44 4.95
CA VAL A 12 0.15 47.28 3.82
C VAL A 12 -0.69 46.03 4.07
N GLY A 13 -1.93 46.22 4.54
CA GLY A 13 -2.72 45.12 5.10
C GLY A 13 -2.03 44.48 6.31
N LYS A 14 -1.85 43.16 6.28
CA LYS A 14 -1.12 42.35 7.27
C LYS A 14 0.38 42.25 7.00
N LEU A 15 0.90 42.95 5.98
CA LEU A 15 2.30 42.90 5.57
C LEU A 15 3.05 44.15 6.04
N THR A 16 4.25 43.94 6.56
CA THR A 16 5.22 44.98 6.86
C THR A 16 6.34 44.94 5.83
N LEU A 17 6.62 46.06 5.17
CA LEU A 17 7.70 46.18 4.20
C LEU A 17 9.06 46.11 4.92
N ILE A 18 9.95 45.22 4.48
CA ILE A 18 11.26 45.02 5.14
C ILE A 18 12.38 45.64 4.31
N ARG A 19 12.52 45.25 3.04
CA ARG A 19 13.59 45.74 2.17
C ARG A 19 13.18 45.72 0.71
N ARG A 20 13.55 46.76 -0.02
CA ARG A 20 13.38 46.86 -1.47
C ARG A 20 14.60 46.28 -2.21
N THR A 21 14.37 45.53 -3.28
CA THR A 21 15.41 44.93 -4.13
C THR A 21 15.09 45.16 -5.60
N ARG A 22 16.12 45.46 -6.40
CA ARG A 22 16.00 45.49 -7.85
C ARG A 22 16.07 44.07 -8.39
N ILE A 23 15.14 43.72 -9.26
CA ILE A 23 15.11 42.42 -9.94
C ILE A 23 15.11 42.63 -11.45
N HIS A 24 15.71 41.70 -12.18
CA HIS A 24 15.75 41.73 -13.64
C HIS A 24 14.79 40.68 -14.20
N SER A 25 13.95 41.07 -15.17
CA SER A 25 13.12 40.18 -15.97
C SER A 25 13.50 40.30 -17.44
N SER A 26 13.75 39.17 -18.10
CA SER A 26 14.01 39.13 -19.54
C SER A 26 12.84 39.62 -20.39
N VAL A 27 11.61 39.56 -19.87
CA VAL A 27 10.38 39.93 -20.60
C VAL A 27 9.95 41.37 -20.31
N TYR A 28 10.22 41.88 -19.12
CA TYR A 28 9.67 43.17 -18.65
C TYR A 28 10.71 44.15 -18.14
N GLY A 29 11.99 43.87 -18.33
CA GLY A 29 13.12 44.69 -17.89
C GLY A 29 13.30 44.72 -16.37
N ASN A 30 13.99 45.76 -15.90
CA ASN A 30 14.31 45.94 -14.48
C ASN A 30 13.06 46.39 -13.70
N ARG A 31 12.74 45.66 -12.63
CA ARG A 31 11.61 45.92 -11.73
C ARG A 31 12.09 46.01 -10.29
N TRP A 32 11.21 46.41 -9.40
CA TRP A 32 11.49 46.46 -7.97
C TRP A 32 10.50 45.64 -7.17
N GLU A 33 11.03 44.80 -6.28
CA GLU A 33 10.24 44.02 -5.32
C GLU A 33 10.57 44.43 -3.88
N TRP A 34 9.60 44.24 -3.00
CA TRP A 34 9.75 44.34 -1.56
C TRP A 34 9.73 42.95 -0.94
N LEU A 35 10.72 42.65 -0.11
CA LEU A 35 10.59 41.61 0.90
C LEU A 35 9.67 42.15 1.99
N THR A 36 8.64 41.40 2.34
CA THR A 36 7.64 41.76 3.35
C THR A 36 7.55 40.66 4.40
N LYS A 37 7.23 41.03 5.64
CA LYS A 37 6.93 40.09 6.73
C LYS A 37 5.46 40.24 7.10
N CYS A 38 4.72 39.16 7.11
CA CYS A 38 3.32 39.18 7.52
C CYS A 38 3.18 39.01 9.03
N ASP A 39 2.04 39.43 9.58
CA ASP A 39 1.65 39.14 10.97
C ASP A 39 1.71 37.64 11.31
N CYS A 40 1.48 36.75 10.32
CA CYS A 40 1.63 35.30 10.43
C CYS A 40 3.09 34.82 10.62
N GLY A 41 4.08 35.73 10.62
CA GLY A 41 5.50 35.42 10.63
C GLY A 41 6.08 34.98 9.28
N THR A 42 5.24 34.70 8.28
CA THR A 42 5.70 34.31 6.92
C THR A 42 6.23 35.51 6.15
N TYR A 43 7.32 35.30 5.42
CA TYR A 43 7.89 36.30 4.51
C TYR A 43 7.36 36.12 3.09
N ARG A 44 7.12 37.23 2.40
CA ARG A 44 6.64 37.24 1.01
C ARG A 44 7.33 38.34 0.22
N LYS A 45 7.71 38.03 -1.03
CA LYS A 45 8.17 39.02 -2.00
C LYS A 45 6.98 39.58 -2.78
N VAL A 46 6.84 40.90 -2.85
CA VAL A 46 5.75 41.56 -3.57
C VAL A 46 6.34 42.63 -4.48
N LEU A 47 5.96 42.61 -5.76
CA LEU A 47 6.33 43.65 -6.71
C LEU A 47 5.76 44.99 -6.26
N THR A 48 6.54 46.06 -6.38
CA THR A 48 6.17 47.38 -5.85
C THR A 48 4.80 47.84 -6.37
N PHE A 49 4.52 47.66 -7.66
CA PHE A 49 3.24 48.06 -8.27
C PHE A 49 2.03 47.22 -7.79
N ARG A 50 2.25 46.04 -7.18
CA ARG A 50 1.18 45.17 -6.64
C ARG A 50 1.01 45.28 -5.13
N LEU A 51 1.80 46.11 -4.44
CA LEU A 51 1.71 46.21 -2.98
C LEU A 51 0.31 46.59 -2.51
N GLY A 52 -0.38 47.49 -3.23
CA GLY A 52 -1.76 47.87 -2.89
C GLY A 52 -2.82 46.79 -3.14
N GLU A 53 -2.47 45.74 -3.89
CA GLU A 53 -3.38 44.63 -4.25
C GLU A 53 -3.17 43.40 -3.35
N VAL A 54 -2.11 43.39 -2.55
CA VAL A 54 -1.70 42.25 -1.73
C VAL A 54 -1.80 42.62 -0.25
N SER A 55 -2.83 42.11 0.41
CA SER A 55 -3.11 42.43 1.81
C SER A 55 -2.49 41.46 2.82
N ASP A 56 -1.92 40.31 2.42
CA ASP A 56 -1.36 39.31 3.36
C ASP A 56 -0.35 38.29 2.76
N CYS A 57 0.14 37.35 3.59
CA CYS A 57 1.09 36.29 3.22
C CYS A 57 0.52 35.23 2.25
N GLY A 58 -0.79 35.22 1.97
CA GLY A 58 -1.48 34.17 1.20
C GLY A 58 -1.72 32.88 1.98
N ASN A 59 -1.19 32.76 3.20
CA ASN A 59 -1.40 31.61 4.10
C ASN A 59 -2.64 31.77 5.01
N HIS A 60 -3.37 32.88 4.92
CA HIS A 60 -4.57 33.15 5.73
C HIS A 60 -5.89 32.65 5.13
N THR A 61 -5.84 31.97 3.98
CA THR A 61 -7.03 31.55 3.23
C THR A 61 -7.02 30.04 2.95
N LYS A 62 -6.99 29.25 4.03
CA LYS A 62 -7.37 27.82 3.96
C LYS A 62 -8.86 27.55 4.24
N GLU A 63 -9.64 28.55 4.63
CA GLU A 63 -11.05 28.33 5.02
C GLU A 63 -12.12 28.73 3.98
N LYS A 64 -11.80 29.34 2.84
CA LYS A 64 -12.86 29.88 1.93
C LYS A 64 -12.86 29.46 0.46
N LEU A 65 -12.13 28.42 0.04
CA LEU A 65 -12.21 27.92 -1.35
C LEU A 65 -12.49 26.41 -1.41
N SER A 66 -13.62 26.04 -0.82
CA SER A 66 -14.49 24.98 -1.34
C SER A 66 -15.35 25.61 -2.43
N LYS A 67 -15.46 24.93 -3.58
CA LYS A 67 -16.18 25.31 -4.82
C LYS A 67 -15.29 26.00 -5.87
N ASN A 68 -15.04 25.22 -6.93
CA ASN A 68 -14.58 25.61 -8.28
C ASN A 68 -13.13 26.08 -8.43
N GLY A 69 -12.26 25.17 -8.91
CA GLY A 69 -10.97 25.56 -9.49
C GLY A 69 -9.88 24.49 -9.37
N LYS A 70 -9.77 23.65 -10.40
CA LYS A 70 -8.64 22.77 -10.78
C LYS A 70 -7.41 22.79 -9.84
N LYS A 71 -7.34 21.89 -8.84
CA LYS A 71 -6.07 21.50 -8.19
C LYS A 71 -5.26 20.61 -9.13
N GLY A 72 -4.45 21.22 -9.97
CA GLY A 72 -3.17 20.63 -10.37
C GLY A 72 -2.15 21.05 -9.33
N THR A 73 -1.59 20.09 -8.60
CA THR A 73 -0.45 20.32 -7.70
C THR A 73 0.69 20.97 -8.50
N LYS A 74 1.12 22.19 -8.15
CA LYS A 74 2.37 22.75 -8.68
C LYS A 74 3.50 21.76 -8.35
N PRO A 75 4.32 21.34 -9.32
CA PRO A 75 5.39 20.37 -9.06
C PRO A 75 6.49 21.04 -8.22
N LEU A 76 6.86 20.39 -7.12
CA LEU A 76 8.09 20.65 -6.37
C LEU A 76 9.29 20.37 -7.30
N LYS A 77 9.73 21.40 -8.04
CA LYS A 77 10.90 21.32 -8.94
C LYS A 77 12.21 21.71 -8.25
N ASP A 78 12.17 22.12 -6.99
CA ASP A 78 13.30 22.76 -6.30
C ASP A 78 14.01 21.87 -5.26
N LEU A 79 13.73 20.56 -5.22
CA LEU A 79 14.41 19.63 -4.32
C LEU A 79 15.47 18.83 -5.09
N ALA A 80 16.71 18.79 -4.60
CA ALA A 80 17.82 18.06 -5.25
C ALA A 80 17.46 16.59 -5.56
N ASP A 81 16.65 15.95 -4.71
CA ASP A 81 16.24 14.54 -4.87
C ASP A 81 15.07 14.33 -5.86
N SER A 82 14.48 15.41 -6.38
CA SER A 82 13.57 15.31 -7.52
C SER A 82 14.32 15.08 -8.84
N ASN A 83 15.64 15.26 -8.88
CA ASN A 83 16.47 14.95 -10.05
C ASN A 83 16.47 13.43 -10.33
N PRO A 84 16.19 12.97 -11.57
CA PRO A 84 16.28 11.55 -11.93
C PRO A 84 17.61 10.88 -11.60
N LYS A 85 18.70 11.65 -11.57
CA LYS A 85 20.06 11.18 -11.25
C LYS A 85 20.35 11.10 -9.74
N SER A 86 19.45 11.58 -8.88
CA SER A 86 19.66 11.50 -7.42
C SER A 86 19.56 10.04 -6.94
N LEU A 87 20.50 9.65 -6.07
CA LEU A 87 20.47 8.38 -5.34
C LEU A 87 19.19 8.22 -4.49
N TYR A 88 18.59 9.33 -4.05
CA TYR A 88 17.37 9.35 -3.24
C TYR A 88 16.09 9.56 -4.06
N ARG A 89 16.19 9.62 -5.40
CA ARG A 89 15.03 9.81 -6.28
C ARG A 89 13.88 8.86 -6.00
N ARG A 90 14.18 7.60 -5.67
CA ARG A 90 13.17 6.59 -5.35
C ARG A 90 12.41 6.92 -4.06
N LEU A 91 13.11 7.38 -3.03
CA LEU A 91 12.50 7.83 -1.78
C LEU A 91 11.63 9.07 -2.01
N TYR A 92 12.12 10.01 -2.81
CA TYR A 92 11.37 11.21 -3.22
C TYR A 92 10.06 10.84 -3.93
N VAL A 93 10.10 9.93 -4.90
CA VAL A 93 8.89 9.46 -5.59
C VAL A 93 7.91 8.81 -4.62
N LYS A 94 8.38 7.96 -3.68
CA LYS A 94 7.49 7.34 -2.67
C LYS A 94 6.80 8.35 -1.79
N TRP A 95 7.55 9.36 -1.33
CA TRP A 95 7.00 10.47 -0.56
C TRP A 95 5.95 11.25 -1.36
N HIS A 96 6.28 11.61 -2.59
CA HIS A 96 5.38 12.34 -3.48
C HIS A 96 4.08 11.54 -3.75
N ASP A 97 4.20 10.25 -4.04
CA ASP A 97 3.04 9.37 -4.27
C ASP A 97 2.20 9.19 -3.00
N MET A 98 2.84 9.12 -1.82
CA MET A 98 2.17 9.09 -0.52
C MET A 98 1.33 10.34 -0.28
N ILE A 99 1.88 11.53 -0.56
CA ILE A 99 1.15 12.80 -0.46
C ILE A 99 0.00 12.83 -1.48
N ALA A 100 0.29 12.48 -2.73
CA ALA A 100 -0.68 12.55 -3.82
C ALA A 100 -1.92 11.65 -3.56
N ARG A 101 -1.74 10.41 -3.11
CA ARG A 101 -2.88 9.53 -2.80
C ARG A 101 -3.70 9.98 -1.59
N CYS A 102 -3.13 10.77 -0.66
CA CYS A 102 -3.86 11.27 0.51
C CYS A 102 -4.55 12.63 0.26
N GLN A 103 -3.99 13.48 -0.61
CA GLN A 103 -4.41 14.88 -0.72
C GLN A 103 -4.97 15.29 -2.08
N ASN A 104 -4.74 14.50 -3.13
CA ASN A 104 -5.20 14.84 -4.49
C ASN A 104 -6.41 13.98 -4.87
N PRO A 105 -7.64 14.54 -4.90
CA PRO A 105 -8.85 13.83 -5.32
C PRO A 105 -8.80 13.24 -6.73
N LYS A 106 -7.93 13.76 -7.60
CA LYS A 106 -7.74 13.24 -8.97
C LYS A 106 -6.82 12.03 -9.03
N ASN A 107 -6.11 11.71 -7.95
CA ASN A 107 -5.28 10.51 -7.90
C ASN A 107 -6.18 9.27 -7.90
N SER A 108 -5.90 8.28 -8.74
CA SER A 108 -6.70 7.06 -8.86
C SER A 108 -6.82 6.27 -7.54
N ASN A 109 -5.82 6.41 -6.66
CA ASN A 109 -5.82 5.78 -5.35
C ASN A 109 -6.49 6.62 -4.25
N TYR A 110 -6.90 7.86 -4.53
CA TYR A 110 -7.45 8.77 -3.51
C TYR A 110 -8.61 8.15 -2.73
N LYS A 111 -9.53 7.48 -3.42
CA LYS A 111 -10.67 6.76 -2.81
C LYS A 111 -10.29 5.77 -1.71
N TYR A 112 -9.07 5.22 -1.74
CA TYR A 112 -8.59 4.24 -0.78
C TYR A 112 -7.78 4.85 0.37
N TYR A 113 -7.44 6.13 0.28
CA TYR A 113 -6.61 6.86 1.23
C TYR A 113 -7.31 8.17 1.64
N GLY A 114 -7.07 9.26 0.90
CA GLY A 114 -7.65 10.57 1.24
C GLY A 114 -9.17 10.58 1.32
N GLY A 115 -9.85 9.84 0.45
CA GLY A 115 -11.30 9.67 0.48
C GLY A 115 -11.84 8.94 1.72
N ARG A 116 -10.96 8.30 2.51
CA ARG A 116 -11.27 7.67 3.81
C ARG A 116 -10.87 8.53 5.00
N GLY A 117 -10.36 9.75 4.78
CA GLY A 117 -9.81 10.60 5.83
C GLY A 117 -8.37 10.25 6.25
N ILE A 118 -7.69 9.34 5.54
CA ILE A 118 -6.27 9.05 5.80
C ILE A 118 -5.43 10.23 5.30
N SER A 119 -4.63 10.80 6.19
CA SER A 119 -3.74 11.93 5.92
C SER A 119 -2.28 11.57 6.19
N VAL A 120 -1.40 12.54 5.92
CA VAL A 120 0.02 12.48 6.23
C VAL A 120 0.28 13.54 7.30
N CYS A 121 1.06 13.21 8.35
CA CYS A 121 1.37 14.16 9.41
C CYS A 121 1.99 15.46 8.87
N SER A 122 1.87 16.54 9.64
CA SER A 122 2.36 17.88 9.26
C SER A 122 3.86 17.88 8.99
N GLU A 123 4.64 17.16 9.79
CA GLU A 123 6.10 17.06 9.65
C GLU A 123 6.50 16.50 8.29
N TRP A 124 5.81 15.47 7.82
CA TRP A 124 6.09 14.81 6.54
C TRP A 124 5.49 15.54 5.33
N GLN A 125 4.89 16.73 5.52
CA GLN A 125 4.63 17.64 4.41
C GLN A 125 5.93 18.22 3.85
N GLU A 126 7.01 18.20 4.63
CA GLU A 126 8.35 18.55 4.18
C GLU A 126 9.15 17.29 3.88
N TYR A 127 9.68 17.20 2.66
CA TYR A 127 10.44 16.04 2.21
C TYR A 127 11.70 15.78 3.06
N SER A 128 12.36 16.84 3.55
CA SER A 128 13.55 16.75 4.42
C SER A 128 13.26 15.93 5.68
N ASN A 129 12.13 16.17 6.34
CA ASN A 129 11.76 15.48 7.58
C ASN A 129 11.41 14.01 7.30
N PHE A 130 10.67 13.74 6.22
CA PHE A 130 10.40 12.37 5.79
C PHE A 130 11.68 11.62 5.41
N LYS A 131 12.61 12.26 4.70
CA LYS A 131 13.90 11.68 4.31
C LYS A 131 14.75 11.33 5.52
N LYS A 132 14.83 12.23 6.51
CA LYS A 132 15.54 12.00 7.77
C LYS A 132 14.99 10.76 8.47
N TRP A 133 13.68 10.70 8.69
CA TRP A 133 13.03 9.52 9.28
C TRP A 133 13.32 8.25 8.49
N ALA A 134 13.22 8.27 7.16
CA ALA A 134 13.44 7.07 6.36
C ALA A 134 14.88 6.54 6.48
N ILE A 135 15.88 7.43 6.55
CA ILE A 135 17.28 7.06 6.76
C ILE A 135 17.48 6.46 8.16
N GLU A 136 16.89 7.07 9.19
CA GLU A 136 16.90 6.54 10.56
C GLU A 136 16.25 5.15 10.66
N GLN A 137 15.24 4.87 9.82
CA GLN A 137 14.61 3.55 9.68
C GLN A 137 15.39 2.57 8.77
N GLY A 138 16.62 2.92 8.36
CA GLY A 138 17.50 2.04 7.58
C GLY A 138 17.32 2.10 6.06
N TYR A 139 16.75 3.18 5.52
CA TYR A 139 16.69 3.36 4.07
C TYR A 139 18.09 3.44 3.46
N ASN A 140 18.33 2.61 2.44
CA ASN A 140 19.63 2.54 1.78
C ASN A 140 19.47 2.84 0.29
N PRO A 141 19.90 4.01 -0.19
CA PRO A 141 19.73 4.39 -1.59
C PRO A 141 20.44 3.44 -2.58
N LYS A 142 21.41 2.63 -2.11
CA LYS A 142 22.16 1.66 -2.92
C LYS A 142 21.38 0.37 -3.22
N ILE A 143 20.40 -0.02 -2.38
CA ILE A 143 19.61 -1.24 -2.60
C ILE A 143 18.69 -1.03 -3.79
N ARG A 144 18.99 -1.61 -4.96
CA ARG A 144 18.25 -1.34 -6.21
C ARG A 144 16.88 -2.00 -6.26
N ASP A 145 16.72 -3.15 -5.59
CA ASP A 145 15.44 -3.85 -5.54
C ASP A 145 14.40 -3.04 -4.76
N ARG A 146 13.35 -2.63 -5.46
CA ARG A 146 12.26 -1.82 -4.91
C ARG A 146 11.42 -2.59 -3.90
N LYS A 147 11.42 -3.93 -3.98
CA LYS A 147 10.68 -4.81 -3.08
C LYS A 147 11.31 -4.86 -1.69
N GLN A 148 12.60 -4.56 -1.55
CA GLN A 148 13.28 -4.69 -0.25
C GLN A 148 13.05 -3.49 0.68
N GLN A 149 12.70 -2.31 0.15
CA GLN A 149 12.59 -1.08 0.96
C GLN A 149 11.36 -0.24 0.60
N THR A 150 10.19 -0.70 1.02
CA THR A 150 8.85 -0.10 0.88
C THR A 150 8.39 0.62 2.15
N ILE A 151 7.49 1.59 1.97
CA ILE A 151 6.84 2.31 3.07
C ILE A 151 5.51 1.65 3.33
N ASP A 152 5.36 1.14 4.55
CA ASP A 152 4.18 0.42 4.99
C ASP A 152 3.54 1.12 6.20
N ARG A 153 2.21 1.01 6.32
CA ARG A 153 1.47 1.45 7.51
C ARG A 153 1.16 0.21 8.33
N LYS A 154 1.66 0.17 9.57
CA LYS A 154 1.42 -0.93 10.54
C LYS A 154 -0.09 -1.13 10.74
N ASN A 155 -0.84 -0.04 10.87
CA ASN A 155 -2.29 -0.06 10.85
C ASN A 155 -2.81 0.67 9.60
N THR A 156 -3.45 -0.10 8.71
CA THR A 156 -3.98 0.35 7.41
C THR A 156 -5.13 1.37 7.51
N ASN A 157 -5.70 1.55 8.70
CA ASN A 157 -6.77 2.53 8.97
C ASN A 157 -6.25 3.84 9.59
N LYS A 158 -4.99 3.89 10.03
CA LYS A 158 -4.37 5.11 10.61
C LYS A 158 -3.58 5.91 9.58
N ASN A 159 -3.17 7.12 9.96
CA ASN A 159 -2.47 8.08 9.09
C ASN A 159 -1.04 7.66 8.75
N TYR A 160 -0.40 8.35 7.81
CA TYR A 160 1.05 8.28 7.61
C TYR A 160 1.75 9.16 8.64
N GLU A 161 2.42 8.52 9.59
CA GLU A 161 3.13 9.16 10.71
C GLU A 161 4.22 8.20 11.23
N PRO A 162 5.29 8.70 11.87
CA PRO A 162 6.39 7.86 12.35
C PRO A 162 5.96 6.68 13.22
N SER A 163 4.94 6.87 14.07
CA SER A 163 4.43 5.83 14.96
C SER A 163 3.71 4.70 14.21
N ASN A 164 2.97 5.03 13.16
CA ASN A 164 2.17 4.10 12.36
C ASN A 164 2.90 3.58 11.11
N CYS A 165 4.05 4.14 10.74
CA CYS A 165 4.79 3.72 9.56
C CYS A 165 6.04 2.91 9.89
N ARG A 166 6.49 2.12 8.90
CA ARG A 166 7.77 1.40 8.94
C ARG A 166 8.37 1.32 7.53
N LEU A 167 9.69 1.23 7.47
CA LEU A 167 10.40 0.81 6.26
C LEU A 167 10.52 -0.72 6.27
N THR A 168 10.02 -1.38 5.24
CA THR A 168 9.98 -2.85 5.20
C THR A 168 9.93 -3.39 3.78
N ASN A 169 10.01 -4.70 3.56
CA ASN A 169 9.92 -5.27 2.22
C ASN A 169 8.45 -5.45 1.76
N SER A 170 8.24 -5.74 0.48
CA SER A 170 6.90 -5.87 -0.11
C SER A 170 6.14 -7.11 0.39
N GLU A 171 6.85 -8.12 0.88
CA GLU A 171 6.26 -9.33 1.47
C GLU A 171 5.61 -8.94 2.80
N VAL A 172 6.33 -8.21 3.65
CA VAL A 172 5.83 -7.69 4.92
C VAL A 172 4.65 -6.73 4.71
N GLN A 173 4.74 -5.85 3.70
CA GLN A 173 3.61 -4.98 3.31
C GLN A 173 2.38 -5.79 2.86
N SER A 174 2.57 -6.96 2.24
CA SER A 174 1.47 -7.78 1.74
C SER A 174 0.57 -8.34 2.85
N PHE A 175 1.12 -8.52 4.05
CA PHE A 175 0.38 -8.90 5.25
C PHE A 175 -0.53 -7.78 5.79
N ASN A 176 -0.33 -6.53 5.36
CA ASN A 176 -1.15 -5.38 5.78
C ASN A 176 -2.23 -4.97 4.76
N LYS A 177 -2.49 -5.80 3.74
CA LYS A 177 -3.55 -5.52 2.76
C LYS A 177 -4.93 -5.61 3.40
N ARG A 178 -5.85 -4.71 3.01
CA ARG A 178 -7.21 -4.61 3.57
C ARG A 178 -8.07 -5.87 3.36
N ASN A 179 -7.72 -6.71 2.38
CA ASN A 179 -8.39 -7.99 2.16
C ASN A 179 -7.87 -9.11 3.08
N ASN A 180 -6.90 -8.83 3.94
CA ASN A 180 -6.47 -9.79 4.95
C ASN A 180 -7.48 -9.78 6.10
N VAL A 181 -8.04 -10.97 6.35
CA VAL A 181 -8.94 -11.20 7.48
C VAL A 181 -8.06 -11.29 8.74
N PHE A 182 -8.31 -10.39 9.70
CA PHE A 182 -7.68 -10.44 11.02
C PHE A 182 -8.56 -11.23 11.98
N ILE A 183 -7.92 -12.10 12.76
CA ILE A 183 -8.59 -12.98 13.72
C ILE A 183 -7.90 -12.82 15.06
N THR A 184 -8.71 -12.56 16.09
CA THR A 184 -8.25 -12.56 17.48
C THR A 184 -8.47 -13.95 18.09
N ILE A 185 -7.41 -14.57 18.57
CA ILE A 185 -7.44 -15.84 19.30
C ILE A 185 -6.60 -15.66 20.56
N ASP A 186 -7.16 -15.93 21.73
CA ASP A 186 -6.53 -15.73 23.04
C ASP A 186 -5.89 -14.34 23.25
N GLY A 187 -6.60 -13.29 22.82
CA GLY A 187 -6.14 -11.90 22.97
C GLY A 187 -5.04 -11.48 21.98
N ILE A 188 -4.52 -12.41 21.17
CA ILE A 188 -3.55 -12.11 20.11
C ILE A 188 -4.31 -11.91 18.80
N THR A 189 -4.07 -10.80 18.10
CA THR A 189 -4.69 -10.52 16.79
C THR A 189 -3.64 -10.64 15.69
N LYS A 190 -3.85 -11.59 14.78
CA LYS A 190 -3.00 -11.84 13.61
C LYS A 190 -3.87 -12.00 12.36
N ASN A 191 -3.30 -11.85 11.18
CA ASN A 191 -4.02 -12.17 9.95
C ASN A 191 -4.08 -13.69 9.70
N VAL A 192 -5.01 -14.14 8.84
CA VAL A 192 -5.17 -15.57 8.48
C VAL A 192 -3.86 -16.22 8.07
N THR A 193 -3.01 -15.53 7.31
CA THR A 193 -1.75 -16.11 6.83
C THR A 193 -0.76 -16.34 7.97
N GLU A 194 -0.63 -15.37 8.88
CA GLU A 194 0.22 -15.50 10.07
C GLU A 194 -0.24 -16.67 10.96
N TRP A 195 -1.55 -16.79 11.21
CA TRP A 195 -2.08 -17.94 11.95
C TRP A 195 -1.87 -19.27 11.21
N ALA A 196 -2.02 -19.28 9.88
CA ALA A 196 -1.81 -20.46 9.06
C ALA A 196 -0.34 -20.92 9.08
N ASP A 197 0.60 -19.99 8.94
CA ASP A 197 2.04 -20.27 8.95
C ASP A 197 2.50 -20.78 10.33
N GLU A 198 2.10 -20.10 11.40
CA GLU A 198 2.48 -20.45 12.78
C GLU A 198 2.00 -21.84 13.20
N PHE A 199 0.79 -22.22 12.79
CA PHE A 199 0.19 -23.52 13.15
C PHE A 199 0.39 -24.59 12.07
N GLY A 200 1.09 -24.27 10.98
CA GLY A 200 1.35 -25.18 9.86
C GLY A 200 0.07 -25.68 9.19
N ILE A 201 -0.90 -24.78 8.99
CA ILE A 201 -2.20 -25.06 8.37
C ILE A 201 -2.22 -24.44 6.96
N ASN A 202 -2.82 -25.12 6.00
CA ASN A 202 -3.01 -24.52 4.68
C ASN A 202 -3.94 -23.28 4.78
N ARG A 203 -3.51 -22.15 4.22
CA ARG A 203 -4.29 -20.90 4.22
C ARG A 203 -5.72 -21.07 3.69
N ASN A 204 -5.92 -21.85 2.62
CA ASN A 204 -7.25 -22.11 2.06
C ASN A 204 -8.12 -22.94 3.02
N THR A 205 -7.51 -23.86 3.76
CA THR A 205 -8.19 -24.60 4.84
C THR A 205 -8.66 -23.64 5.94
N MET A 206 -7.78 -22.73 6.37
CA MET A 206 -8.14 -21.74 7.39
C MET A 206 -9.24 -20.79 6.89
N GLN A 207 -9.16 -20.33 5.64
CA GLN A 207 -10.22 -19.51 5.03
C GLN A 207 -11.56 -20.25 4.96
N SER A 208 -11.57 -21.49 4.48
CA SER A 208 -12.78 -22.32 4.42
C SER A 208 -13.43 -22.52 5.78
N ARG A 209 -12.65 -22.63 6.86
CA ARG A 209 -13.17 -22.71 8.23
C ARG A 209 -13.86 -21.43 8.66
N ILE A 210 -13.27 -20.28 8.34
CA ILE A 210 -13.87 -18.97 8.65
C ILE A 210 -15.20 -18.81 7.92
N ASP A 211 -15.24 -19.16 6.63
CA ASP A 211 -16.42 -19.09 5.78
C ASP A 211 -17.54 -20.02 6.30
N LYS A 212 -17.17 -21.15 6.91
CA LYS A 212 -18.08 -22.09 7.58
C LYS A 212 -18.45 -21.69 9.02
N GLY A 213 -18.01 -20.53 9.49
CA GLY A 213 -18.37 -20.03 10.82
C GLY A 213 -17.52 -20.53 11.98
N VAL A 214 -16.42 -21.26 11.73
CA VAL A 214 -15.50 -21.72 12.80
C VAL A 214 -14.78 -20.51 13.41
N ARG A 215 -14.63 -20.48 14.74
CA ARG A 215 -14.04 -19.34 15.48
C ARG A 215 -13.10 -19.82 16.59
N GLY A 216 -12.32 -18.89 17.15
CA GLY A 216 -11.44 -19.15 18.28
C GLY A 216 -10.37 -20.20 17.98
N LYS A 217 -9.96 -20.96 19.00
CA LYS A 217 -8.90 -21.97 18.92
C LYS A 217 -9.14 -23.07 17.89
N GLU A 218 -10.40 -23.34 17.55
CA GLU A 218 -10.76 -24.37 16.56
C GLU A 218 -10.18 -24.07 15.17
N LEU A 219 -9.95 -22.78 14.85
CA LEU A 219 -9.29 -22.38 13.61
C LEU A 219 -7.85 -22.90 13.50
N LEU A 220 -7.19 -23.11 14.65
CA LEU A 220 -5.79 -23.49 14.78
C LEU A 220 -5.57 -25.01 14.82
N GLN A 221 -6.64 -25.80 14.75
CA GLN A 221 -6.51 -27.26 14.74
C GLN A 221 -5.88 -27.73 13.42
N LYS A 222 -4.78 -28.49 13.47
CA LYS A 222 -4.23 -29.10 12.25
C LYS A 222 -5.28 -30.06 11.66
N PRO A 223 -5.49 -30.04 10.33
CA PRO A 223 -6.42 -30.99 9.71
C PRO A 223 -5.94 -32.41 10.02
N THR A 224 -6.75 -33.17 10.74
CA THR A 224 -6.56 -34.60 10.87
C THR A 224 -6.68 -35.16 9.46
N ARG A 225 -5.60 -35.68 8.89
CA ARG A 225 -5.66 -36.44 7.63
C ARG A 225 -6.54 -37.67 7.88
N LYS A 226 -7.85 -37.55 7.75
CA LYS A 226 -8.63 -38.67 7.24
C LYS A 226 -8.24 -38.73 5.79
N ALA A 227 -7.32 -39.64 5.46
CA ALA A 227 -7.07 -39.96 4.07
C ALA A 227 -8.45 -40.15 3.43
N ASN A 228 -8.80 -39.31 2.47
CA ASN A 228 -9.92 -39.59 1.58
C ASN A 228 -9.46 -40.75 0.70
N TYR A 229 -9.30 -41.93 1.30
CA TYR A 229 -9.56 -43.16 0.60
C TYR A 229 -11.01 -43.01 0.22
N HIS A 230 -11.24 -42.61 -1.04
CA HIS A 230 -12.57 -42.64 -1.62
C HIS A 230 -13.24 -43.89 -1.07
N LYS A 231 -14.39 -43.76 -0.39
CA LYS A 231 -15.28 -44.89 -0.14
C LYS A 231 -15.57 -45.46 -1.51
N GLY A 232 -14.73 -46.41 -1.91
CA GLY A 232 -14.57 -46.78 -3.30
C GLY A 232 -15.85 -47.41 -3.76
N GLU A 233 -16.26 -47.07 -4.97
CA GLU A 233 -17.22 -47.87 -5.70
C GLU A 233 -16.83 -49.35 -5.56
N LEU A 234 -17.68 -50.11 -4.86
CA LEU A 234 -17.48 -51.54 -4.65
C LEU A 234 -17.95 -52.26 -5.91
N ILE A 235 -17.06 -53.07 -6.47
CA ILE A 235 -17.33 -53.95 -7.60
C ILE A 235 -17.35 -55.40 -7.12
N THR A 236 -18.03 -56.25 -7.88
CA THR A 236 -17.95 -57.70 -7.67
C THR A 236 -16.70 -58.24 -8.36
N PHE A 237 -15.78 -58.82 -7.60
CA PHE A 237 -14.58 -59.50 -8.07
C PHE A 237 -14.56 -60.91 -7.47
N ASN A 238 -14.65 -61.94 -8.32
CA ASN A 238 -14.68 -63.36 -7.93
C ASN A 238 -15.68 -63.66 -6.80
N GLY A 239 -16.89 -63.09 -6.88
CA GLY A 239 -17.95 -63.29 -5.88
C GLY A 239 -17.87 -62.40 -4.63
N ALA A 240 -16.77 -61.67 -4.42
CA ALA A 240 -16.61 -60.74 -3.31
C ALA A 240 -16.84 -59.28 -3.72
N ARG A 241 -17.37 -58.47 -2.80
CA ARG A 241 -17.52 -57.02 -2.96
C ARG A 241 -16.23 -56.34 -2.52
N VAL A 242 -15.48 -55.79 -3.46
CA VAL A 242 -14.17 -55.14 -3.21
C VAL A 242 -14.11 -53.79 -3.92
N SER A 243 -13.32 -52.88 -3.39
CA SER A 243 -13.01 -51.58 -4.01
C SER A 243 -11.84 -51.70 -4.98
N PHE A 244 -11.77 -50.77 -5.94
CA PHE A 244 -10.60 -50.67 -6.83
C PHE A 244 -9.27 -50.53 -6.08
N ALA A 245 -9.31 -49.92 -4.91
CA ALA A 245 -8.12 -49.63 -4.12
C ALA A 245 -7.64 -50.86 -3.32
N GLU A 246 -8.56 -51.75 -2.90
CA GLU A 246 -8.22 -53.08 -2.36
C GLU A 246 -7.58 -53.97 -3.43
N LEU A 247 -8.06 -53.90 -4.68
CA LEU A 247 -7.43 -54.63 -5.80
C LEU A 247 -6.03 -54.08 -6.12
N GLU A 248 -5.84 -52.76 -6.07
CA GLU A 248 -4.54 -52.11 -6.24
C GLU A 248 -3.52 -52.56 -5.19
N GLN A 249 -3.90 -52.57 -3.91
CA GLN A 249 -3.00 -53.01 -2.83
C GLN A 249 -2.64 -54.48 -2.96
N LYS A 250 -3.63 -55.32 -3.31
CA LYS A 250 -3.44 -56.78 -3.37
C LYS A 250 -2.62 -57.22 -4.59
N TYR A 251 -2.78 -56.55 -5.73
CA TYR A 251 -2.19 -56.98 -7.00
C TYR A 251 -1.16 -56.00 -7.58
N HIS A 252 -0.84 -54.92 -6.86
CA HIS A 252 0.15 -53.90 -7.24
C HIS A 252 -0.10 -53.29 -8.63
N LEU A 253 -1.36 -53.00 -8.93
CA LEU A 253 -1.81 -52.38 -10.19
C LEU A 253 -2.21 -50.93 -9.97
N GLY A 254 -1.94 -50.06 -10.95
CA GLY A 254 -2.41 -48.67 -10.89
C GLY A 254 -3.94 -48.56 -10.87
N THR A 255 -4.51 -47.72 -9.98
CA THR A 255 -5.96 -47.55 -9.81
C THR A 255 -6.68 -47.20 -11.11
N GLY A 256 -6.03 -46.40 -11.96
CA GLY A 256 -6.54 -46.02 -13.28
C GLY A 256 -6.70 -47.22 -14.21
N THR A 257 -5.79 -48.20 -14.13
CA THR A 257 -5.80 -49.41 -14.97
C THR A 257 -7.00 -50.29 -14.64
N VAL A 258 -7.21 -50.61 -13.35
CA VAL A 258 -8.33 -51.47 -12.92
C VAL A 258 -9.67 -50.79 -13.22
N ARG A 259 -9.77 -49.48 -12.96
CA ARG A 259 -10.99 -48.70 -13.27
C ARG A 259 -11.27 -48.63 -14.78
N TYR A 260 -10.25 -48.43 -15.60
CA TYR A 260 -10.39 -48.42 -17.06
C TYR A 260 -10.88 -49.77 -17.58
N ARG A 261 -10.27 -50.87 -17.12
CA ARG A 261 -10.69 -52.24 -17.48
C ARG A 261 -12.15 -52.51 -17.11
N TYR A 262 -12.57 -52.11 -15.91
CA TYR A 262 -13.94 -52.32 -15.46
C TYR A 262 -14.97 -51.47 -16.19
N LYS A 263 -14.72 -50.15 -16.32
CA LYS A 263 -15.71 -49.19 -16.84
C LYS A 263 -15.68 -49.01 -18.34
N LYS A 264 -14.51 -49.11 -18.96
CA LYS A 264 -14.33 -48.85 -20.40
C LYS A 264 -14.24 -50.13 -21.21
N LEU A 265 -13.54 -51.15 -20.71
CA LEU A 265 -13.41 -52.44 -21.41
C LEU A 265 -14.46 -53.47 -20.98
N GLY A 266 -15.22 -53.21 -19.91
CA GLY A 266 -16.26 -54.13 -19.44
C GLY A 266 -15.74 -55.41 -18.78
N LEU A 267 -14.42 -55.51 -18.51
CA LEU A 267 -13.80 -56.70 -17.93
C LEU A 267 -14.28 -56.96 -16.50
N ARG A 268 -14.31 -58.23 -16.09
CA ARG A 268 -14.80 -58.69 -14.78
C ARG A 268 -13.91 -59.83 -14.26
N GLY A 269 -14.02 -60.14 -12.97
CA GLY A 269 -13.25 -61.22 -12.37
C GLY A 269 -11.73 -61.03 -12.57
N THR A 270 -11.00 -62.13 -12.80
CA THR A 270 -9.54 -62.15 -12.96
C THR A 270 -9.04 -61.33 -14.15
N ASP A 271 -9.85 -61.12 -15.18
CA ASP A 271 -9.49 -60.29 -16.34
C ASP A 271 -9.19 -58.83 -15.96
N LEU A 272 -9.68 -58.37 -14.80
CA LEU A 272 -9.35 -57.05 -14.28
C LEU A 272 -7.89 -56.90 -13.86
N ILE A 273 -7.21 -58.00 -13.53
CA ILE A 273 -5.85 -58.00 -12.98
C ILE A 273 -4.81 -58.62 -13.93
N GLU A 274 -5.23 -59.43 -14.89
CA GLU A 274 -4.31 -60.04 -15.87
C GLU A 274 -3.66 -59.00 -16.79
N LYS A 275 -2.40 -59.21 -17.20
CA LYS A 275 -1.76 -58.36 -18.22
C LYS A 275 -2.40 -58.68 -19.58
N PRO A 276 -2.70 -57.68 -20.43
CA PRO A 276 -3.23 -57.97 -21.75
C PRO A 276 -2.24 -58.87 -22.49
N LYS A 277 -2.73 -59.97 -23.07
CA LYS A 277 -1.94 -60.73 -24.04
C LYS A 277 -1.83 -59.84 -25.28
N ASN A 278 -0.60 -59.41 -25.59
CA ASN A 278 -0.29 -58.74 -26.85
C ASN A 278 -0.57 -59.67 -28.03
#